data_AF-A0A969E637-F1
#
_entry.id   AF-A0A969E637-F1
#
_cell.length_a   1.000
_cell.length_b   1.000
_cell.length_c   1.000
_cell.angle_alpha   90.00
_cell.angle_beta   90.00
_cell.angle_gamma   90.00
#
_symmetry.space_group_name_H-M   'P 1'
#
loop_
_entity.id
_entity.type
_entity.pdbx_description
1 polymer ?
#
loop_
_entity_poly.entity_id
_entity_poly.type
_entity_poly.pdbx_seq_one_letter_code
_entity_poly.pdbx_strand_id
1 'polypeptide(L)'
;MIIKVLFFSSLLFGTPSVFATNFTFTGAGDWTDATRWSPSVPPSILRGNHLIVISGNCTYNTLDQQVFSDGTEVVIESSGQFNLLTGLFDFQTDGLFINSGIVNISGGTLRVVDDIINVKTINLSSNGRLSIFGDNATMPGGIFNWTGGEVAYTGNGILTIDQNLTIAPNCKLISFGGIVKLDAAVTNNGSLNTTGSGNIQVNNVLTNNAAIATSGTGALDIRGTLQQAGTLDNSGSITLAGDFIAQKAVL
;
A
#
# COMPACT_ATOMS: atom_id res chain seq x y z
N MET A 1 -0.08 17.76 -10.25
CA MET A 1 -0.67 16.67 -11.05
C MET A 1 0.30 16.32 -12.16
N ILE A 2 1.28 15.46 -11.87
CA ILE A 2 2.17 14.92 -12.90
C ILE A 2 1.41 13.75 -13.52
N ILE A 3 1.01 13.91 -14.78
CA ILE A 3 0.46 12.80 -15.55
C ILE A 3 1.65 11.88 -15.86
N LYS A 4 1.88 10.88 -15.01
CA LYS A 4 2.65 9.69 -15.41
C LYS A 4 1.82 9.03 -16.50
N VAL A 5 2.22 9.23 -17.76
CA VAL A 5 1.60 8.56 -18.90
C VAL A 5 1.93 7.08 -18.76
N LEU A 6 0.97 6.32 -18.21
CA LEU A 6 0.97 4.87 -18.27
C LEU A 6 0.86 4.48 -19.75
N PHE A 7 1.97 4.02 -20.32
CA PHE A 7 1.92 3.32 -21.59
C PHE A 7 1.27 1.95 -21.35
N PHE A 8 -0.06 1.90 -21.46
CA PHE A 8 -0.75 0.64 -21.64
C PHE A 8 -0.33 0.06 -23.00
N SER A 9 0.59 -0.90 -23.00
CA SER A 9 0.89 -1.69 -24.19
C SER A 9 -0.21 -2.74 -24.41
N SER A 10 -1.40 -2.30 -24.83
CA SER A 10 -2.37 -3.20 -25.45
C SER A 10 -2.26 -3.06 -26.97
N LEU A 11 -1.63 -4.05 -27.60
CA LEU A 11 -1.74 -4.44 -29.01
C LEU A 11 -1.89 -3.33 -30.07
N LEU A 12 -0.77 -2.91 -30.70
CA LEU A 12 -0.74 -2.59 -32.13
C LEU A 12 0.70 -2.63 -32.68
N PHE A 13 0.96 -3.59 -33.57
CA PHE A 13 2.09 -3.76 -34.50
C PHE A 13 3.46 -3.08 -34.22
N GLY A 14 4.45 -3.91 -33.89
CA GLY A 14 5.78 -3.80 -34.51
C GLY A 14 6.86 -2.94 -33.85
N THR A 15 6.67 -2.42 -32.64
CA THR A 15 7.79 -1.84 -31.88
C THR A 15 8.55 -2.93 -31.12
N PRO A 16 9.89 -2.90 -31.08
CA PRO A 16 10.65 -3.82 -30.24
C PRO A 16 10.20 -3.66 -28.79
N SER A 17 10.06 -4.80 -28.10
CA SER A 17 9.80 -4.85 -26.66
C SER A 17 10.80 -3.93 -25.95
N VAL A 18 10.30 -2.92 -25.25
CA VAL A 18 11.13 -2.03 -24.42
C VAL A 18 11.71 -2.80 -23.22
N PHE A 19 11.15 -3.98 -22.92
CA PHE A 19 11.56 -4.86 -21.84
C PHE A 19 12.61 -5.88 -22.28
N ALA A 20 13.61 -6.11 -21.42
CA ALA A 20 14.69 -7.07 -21.60
C ALA A 20 14.19 -8.52 -21.57
N THR A 21 13.20 -8.84 -20.73
CA THR A 21 12.55 -10.17 -20.69
C THR A 21 11.15 -10.04 -20.11
N ASN A 22 10.21 -10.81 -20.67
CA ASN A 22 8.84 -10.88 -20.20
C ASN A 22 8.60 -12.26 -19.55
N PHE A 23 8.10 -12.25 -18.32
CA PHE A 23 7.70 -13.43 -17.57
C PHE A 23 6.19 -13.46 -17.42
N THR A 24 5.53 -14.55 -17.80
CA THR A 24 4.08 -14.68 -17.72
C THR A 24 3.69 -15.87 -16.85
N PHE A 25 2.90 -15.62 -15.82
CA PHE A 25 2.26 -16.65 -14.99
C PHE A 25 0.83 -16.90 -15.45
N THR A 26 0.50 -18.16 -15.75
CA THR A 26 -0.84 -18.58 -16.19
C THR A 26 -1.40 -19.75 -15.36
N GLY A 27 -2.72 -19.96 -15.40
CA GLY A 27 -3.36 -21.06 -14.67
C GLY A 27 -3.47 -20.80 -13.16
N ALA A 28 -3.41 -21.84 -12.34
CA ALA A 28 -3.46 -21.73 -10.89
C ALA A 28 -2.33 -22.53 -10.24
N GLY A 29 -1.58 -21.93 -9.32
CA GLY A 29 -0.47 -22.58 -8.64
C GLY A 29 0.41 -21.64 -7.84
N ASP A 30 1.53 -22.18 -7.35
CA ASP A 30 2.52 -21.45 -6.57
C ASP A 30 3.50 -20.69 -7.48
N TRP A 31 4.05 -19.57 -6.99
CA TRP A 31 5.05 -18.75 -7.69
C TRP A 31 6.26 -19.57 -8.15
N THR A 32 6.63 -20.63 -7.44
CA THR A 32 7.79 -21.47 -7.77
C THR A 32 7.47 -22.60 -8.75
N ASP A 33 6.20 -22.77 -9.15
CA ASP A 33 5.81 -23.78 -10.12
C ASP A 33 6.26 -23.39 -11.53
N ALA A 34 7.40 -23.96 -11.95
CA ALA A 34 7.99 -23.72 -13.27
C ALA A 34 7.06 -24.05 -14.44
N THR A 35 6.04 -24.90 -14.25
CA THR A 35 5.08 -25.24 -15.32
C THR A 35 4.06 -24.13 -15.58
N ARG A 36 3.93 -23.15 -14.68
CA ARG A 36 3.02 -22.01 -14.81
C ARG A 36 3.65 -20.79 -15.45
N TRP A 37 4.99 -20.79 -15.55
CA TRP A 37 5.75 -19.68 -16.08
C TRP A 37 6.20 -19.89 -17.52
N SER A 38 6.20 -18.80 -18.27
CA SER A 38 6.92 -18.68 -19.53
C SER A 38 7.79 -17.42 -19.49
N PRO A 39 9.07 -17.46 -19.89
CA PRO A 39 9.82 -18.64 -20.32
C PRO A 39 10.24 -19.55 -19.15
N SER A 40 10.33 -19.01 -17.94
CA SER A 40 10.74 -19.71 -16.72
C SER A 40 10.26 -18.95 -15.48
N VAL A 41 10.40 -19.55 -14.30
CA VAL A 41 10.23 -18.82 -13.04
C VAL A 41 11.17 -17.60 -13.03
N PRO A 42 10.69 -16.40 -12.65
CA PRO A 42 11.56 -15.24 -12.47
C PRO A 42 12.63 -15.51 -11.40
N PRO A 43 13.89 -15.04 -11.61
CA PRO A 43 14.90 -15.07 -10.56
C PRO A 43 14.48 -14.20 -9.37
N SER A 44 15.02 -14.47 -8.18
CA SER A 44 14.66 -13.76 -6.94
C SER A 44 14.99 -12.26 -6.95
N ILE A 45 15.90 -11.83 -7.81
CA ILE A 45 16.23 -10.42 -8.03
C ILE A 45 16.14 -10.14 -9.52
N LEU A 46 15.28 -9.19 -9.88
CA LEU A 46 15.11 -8.70 -11.24
C LEU A 46 15.50 -7.23 -11.31
N ARG A 47 16.41 -6.92 -12.23
CA ARG A 47 16.91 -5.57 -12.51
C ARG A 47 16.98 -5.37 -14.01
N GLY A 48 16.51 -4.22 -14.49
CA GLY A 48 16.73 -3.78 -15.88
C GLY A 48 15.55 -4.04 -16.81
N ASN A 49 14.49 -3.24 -16.67
CA ASN A 49 13.34 -3.20 -17.55
C ASN A 49 12.78 -4.61 -17.87
N HIS A 50 12.41 -5.38 -16.86
CA HIS A 50 11.68 -6.63 -17.05
C HIS A 50 10.18 -6.41 -16.90
N LEU A 51 9.37 -7.26 -17.54
CA LEU A 51 7.92 -7.27 -17.34
C LEU A 51 7.50 -8.62 -16.77
N ILE A 52 6.72 -8.60 -15.70
CA ILE A 52 6.10 -9.77 -15.09
C ILE A 52 4.59 -9.60 -15.21
N VAL A 53 3.93 -10.57 -15.82
CA VAL A 53 2.48 -10.56 -16.04
C VAL A 53 1.86 -11.75 -15.31
N ILE A 54 0.91 -11.46 -14.42
CA ILE A 54 0.13 -12.48 -13.71
C ILE A 54 -1.30 -12.43 -14.25
N SER A 55 -1.66 -13.40 -15.10
CA SER A 55 -2.98 -13.51 -15.72
C SER A 55 -3.83 -14.63 -15.11
N GLY A 56 -3.20 -15.53 -14.35
CA GLY A 56 -3.83 -16.61 -13.58
C GLY A 56 -3.94 -16.33 -12.07
N ASN A 57 -4.19 -17.38 -11.29
CA ASN A 57 -4.22 -17.36 -9.83
C ASN A 57 -2.86 -17.80 -9.26
N CYS A 58 -2.00 -16.83 -8.97
CA CYS A 58 -0.65 -17.04 -8.47
C CYS A 58 -0.59 -16.92 -6.94
N THR A 59 0.03 -17.89 -6.29
CA THR A 59 0.26 -17.87 -4.84
C THR A 59 1.75 -17.73 -4.54
N TYR A 60 2.13 -16.64 -3.87
CA TYR A 60 3.46 -16.45 -3.32
C TYR A 60 3.47 -16.94 -1.87
N ASN A 61 4.05 -18.12 -1.66
CA ASN A 61 4.14 -18.79 -0.36
C ASN A 61 5.56 -19.31 -0.11
N THR A 62 6.54 -18.44 -0.29
CA THR A 62 7.93 -18.71 0.07
C THR A 62 8.36 -17.77 1.20
N LEU A 63 9.37 -18.15 1.97
CA LEU A 63 9.97 -17.25 2.97
C LEU A 63 11.01 -16.31 2.35
N ASP A 64 11.27 -16.47 1.06
CA ASP A 64 12.27 -15.71 0.34
C ASP A 64 11.79 -14.29 0.04
N GLN A 65 12.75 -13.46 -0.36
CA GLN A 65 12.51 -12.13 -0.88
C GLN A 65 12.52 -12.19 -2.42
N GLN A 66 11.50 -11.60 -3.02
CA GLN A 66 11.46 -11.28 -4.44
C GLN A 66 11.66 -9.78 -4.63
N VAL A 67 12.70 -9.39 -5.35
CA VAL A 67 13.09 -7.98 -5.55
C VAL A 67 12.89 -7.57 -7.00
N PHE A 68 12.27 -6.41 -7.19
CA PHE A 68 12.05 -5.76 -8.48
C PHE A 68 12.60 -4.32 -8.42
N SER A 69 13.53 -3.98 -9.31
CA SER A 69 14.09 -2.63 -9.41
C SER A 69 14.40 -2.25 -10.85
N ASP A 70 14.84 -1.01 -11.05
CA ASP A 70 15.45 -0.52 -12.29
C ASP A 70 14.52 -0.71 -13.51
N GLY A 71 13.29 -0.19 -13.41
CA GLY A 71 12.27 -0.24 -14.46
C GLY A 71 11.56 -1.58 -14.59
N THR A 72 11.75 -2.50 -13.66
CA THR A 72 11.00 -3.76 -13.65
C THR A 72 9.54 -3.53 -13.26
N GLU A 73 8.62 -4.03 -14.08
CA GLU A 73 7.19 -3.90 -13.88
C GLU A 73 6.55 -5.25 -13.53
N VAL A 74 5.69 -5.28 -12.52
CA VAL A 74 4.81 -6.41 -12.23
C VAL A 74 3.37 -5.97 -12.43
N VAL A 75 2.67 -6.67 -13.32
CA VAL A 75 1.29 -6.41 -13.71
C VAL A 75 0.41 -7.58 -13.31
N ILE A 76 -0.54 -7.34 -12.41
CA ILE A 76 -1.66 -8.26 -12.17
C ILE A 76 -2.77 -7.90 -13.15
N GLU A 77 -3.02 -8.75 -14.13
CA GLU A 77 -4.01 -8.47 -15.17
C GLU A 77 -5.44 -8.54 -14.62
N SER A 78 -6.40 -8.09 -15.44
CA SER A 78 -7.79 -7.97 -15.03
C SER A 78 -8.48 -9.25 -14.56
N SER A 79 -8.03 -10.41 -15.07
CA SER A 79 -8.43 -11.75 -14.65
C SER A 79 -7.48 -12.39 -13.63
N GLY A 80 -6.33 -11.77 -13.40
CA GLY A 80 -5.28 -12.27 -12.54
C GLY A 80 -5.64 -12.13 -11.06
N GLN A 81 -5.15 -13.08 -10.28
CA GLN A 81 -5.18 -13.04 -8.83
C GLN A 81 -3.78 -13.31 -8.29
N PHE A 82 -3.31 -12.48 -7.36
CA PHE A 82 -2.04 -12.66 -6.67
C PHE A 82 -2.29 -12.79 -5.16
N ASN A 83 -1.89 -13.91 -4.58
CA ASN A 83 -2.02 -14.18 -3.15
C ASN A 83 -0.65 -14.18 -2.49
N LEU A 84 -0.39 -13.19 -1.65
CA LEU A 84 0.83 -13.06 -0.88
C LEU A 84 0.62 -13.61 0.54
N LEU A 85 0.98 -14.89 0.73
CA LEU A 85 0.76 -15.61 1.97
C LEU A 85 1.95 -15.49 2.93
N THR A 86 3.17 -15.42 2.41
CA THR A 86 4.41 -15.29 3.20
C THR A 86 5.45 -14.48 2.42
N GLY A 87 6.61 -14.23 3.04
CA GLY A 87 7.77 -13.65 2.37
C GLY A 87 7.63 -12.16 2.10
N LEU A 88 8.55 -11.65 1.27
CA LEU A 88 8.66 -10.23 0.94
C LEU A 88 8.64 -10.06 -0.58
N PHE A 89 7.64 -9.34 -1.08
CA PHE A 89 7.50 -8.96 -2.48
C PHE A 89 7.82 -7.46 -2.57
N ASP A 90 9.03 -7.14 -3.02
CA ASP A 90 9.72 -5.86 -2.80
C ASP A 90 10.00 -5.12 -4.11
N PHE A 91 9.29 -4.02 -4.32
CA PHE A 91 9.53 -3.06 -5.40
C PHE A 91 10.40 -1.94 -4.86
N GLN A 92 11.67 -1.96 -5.26
CA GLN A 92 12.65 -0.95 -4.90
C GLN A 92 12.62 0.20 -5.91
N THR A 93 13.65 1.05 -5.91
CA THR A 93 13.76 2.22 -6.80
C THR A 93 13.44 1.86 -8.25
N ASP A 94 12.52 2.63 -8.86
CA ASP A 94 12.04 2.47 -10.23
C ASP A 94 11.35 1.12 -10.53
N GLY A 95 11.08 0.30 -9.51
CA GLY A 95 10.22 -0.88 -9.63
C GLY A 95 8.75 -0.48 -9.60
N LEU A 96 7.94 -1.00 -10.52
CA LEU A 96 6.54 -0.61 -10.66
C LEU A 96 5.59 -1.78 -10.37
N PHE A 97 4.64 -1.54 -9.46
CA PHE A 97 3.54 -2.46 -9.20
C PHE A 97 2.23 -1.92 -9.78
N ILE A 98 1.64 -2.68 -10.71
CA ILE A 98 0.36 -2.37 -11.34
C ILE A 98 -0.64 -3.48 -11.02
N ASN A 99 -1.72 -3.13 -10.34
CA ASN A 99 -2.82 -4.05 -10.07
C ASN A 99 -4.07 -3.69 -10.86
N SER A 100 -4.38 -4.49 -11.88
CA SER A 100 -5.67 -4.46 -12.58
C SER A 100 -6.57 -5.63 -12.20
N GLY A 101 -6.16 -6.54 -11.31
CA GLY A 101 -6.89 -7.76 -10.92
C GLY A 101 -7.27 -7.79 -9.43
N ILE A 102 -7.00 -8.92 -8.77
CA ILE A 102 -7.19 -9.08 -7.32
C ILE A 102 -5.86 -9.39 -6.66
N VAL A 103 -5.52 -8.63 -5.63
CA VAL A 103 -4.33 -8.86 -4.81
C VAL A 103 -4.77 -9.13 -3.39
N ASN A 104 -4.37 -10.27 -2.83
CA ASN A 104 -4.65 -10.67 -1.46
C ASN A 104 -3.33 -10.68 -0.68
N ILE A 105 -3.27 -9.93 0.41
CA ILE A 105 -2.12 -9.88 1.32
C ILE A 105 -2.59 -10.40 2.67
N SER A 106 -2.19 -11.63 3.03
CA SER A 106 -2.70 -12.37 4.20
C SER A 106 -1.62 -13.01 5.06
N GLY A 107 -0.35 -12.64 4.84
CA GLY A 107 0.74 -13.00 5.74
C GLY A 107 2.12 -12.47 5.31
N GLY A 108 2.36 -12.29 4.01
CA GLY A 108 3.59 -11.66 3.52
C GLY A 108 3.56 -10.12 3.57
N THR A 109 4.67 -9.53 3.12
CA THR A 109 4.79 -8.07 2.95
C THR A 109 4.87 -7.70 1.48
N LEU A 110 3.92 -6.90 1.00
CA LEU A 110 4.06 -6.17 -0.26
C LEU A 110 4.72 -4.83 0.06
N ARG A 111 5.95 -4.62 -0.40
CA ARG A 111 6.69 -3.39 -0.20
C ARG A 111 6.82 -2.64 -1.53
N VAL A 112 6.43 -1.38 -1.56
CA VAL A 112 6.57 -0.52 -2.74
C VAL A 112 7.25 0.78 -2.37
N VAL A 113 8.38 1.06 -3.04
CA VAL A 113 9.18 2.27 -2.81
C VAL A 113 8.57 3.50 -3.44
N ASP A 114 7.92 3.36 -4.59
CA ASP A 114 7.22 4.45 -5.25
C ASP A 114 5.69 4.31 -5.07
N ASP A 115 4.92 4.72 -6.07
CA ASP A 115 3.47 4.66 -6.06
C ASP A 115 2.95 3.26 -6.44
N ILE A 116 1.87 2.85 -5.78
CA ILE A 116 1.07 1.70 -6.18
C ILE A 116 0.03 2.14 -7.20
N ILE A 117 0.06 1.55 -8.40
CA ILE A 117 -1.00 1.77 -9.39
C ILE A 117 -2.07 0.69 -9.19
N ASN A 118 -3.03 0.95 -8.31
CA ASN A 118 -4.16 0.06 -8.08
C ASN A 118 -5.41 0.53 -8.82
N VAL A 119 -5.86 -0.25 -9.80
CA VAL A 119 -7.08 -0.01 -10.57
C VAL A 119 -8.25 -0.85 -10.04
N LYS A 120 -7.98 -2.02 -9.46
CA LYS A 120 -9.01 -2.93 -8.94
C LYS A 120 -8.83 -3.17 -7.43
N THR A 121 -8.77 -4.43 -7.01
CA THR A 121 -8.97 -4.82 -5.62
C THR A 121 -7.66 -5.21 -4.97
N ILE A 122 -7.36 -4.58 -3.84
CA ILE A 122 -6.37 -5.07 -2.87
C ILE A 122 -7.13 -5.42 -1.59
N ASN A 123 -6.99 -6.67 -1.15
CA ASN A 123 -7.48 -7.16 0.12
C ASN A 123 -6.28 -7.29 1.07
N LEU A 124 -6.29 -6.51 2.15
CA LEU A 124 -5.32 -6.62 3.23
C LEU A 124 -6.02 -7.21 4.45
N SER A 125 -5.51 -8.37 4.89
CA SER A 125 -6.09 -9.16 5.97
C SER A 125 -5.05 -9.46 7.05
N SER A 126 -5.47 -10.13 8.13
CA SER A 126 -4.62 -10.45 9.27
C SER A 126 -3.26 -11.04 8.85
N ASN A 127 -2.20 -10.61 9.55
CA ASN A 127 -0.80 -10.96 9.29
C ASN A 127 -0.20 -10.38 7.98
N GLY A 128 -1.01 -9.88 7.05
CA GLY A 128 -0.51 -9.17 5.89
C GLY A 128 0.07 -7.80 6.22
N ARG A 129 1.06 -7.37 5.45
CA ARG A 129 1.62 -6.01 5.51
C ARG A 129 1.69 -5.37 4.14
N LEU A 130 1.18 -4.15 4.03
CA LEU A 130 1.45 -3.25 2.91
C LEU A 130 2.44 -2.19 3.37
N SER A 131 3.64 -2.17 2.82
CA SER A 131 4.68 -1.20 3.17
C SER A 131 4.91 -0.21 2.04
N ILE A 132 4.74 1.08 2.30
CA ILE A 132 4.85 2.15 1.32
C ILE A 132 6.00 3.06 1.75
N PHE A 133 7.00 3.26 0.89
CA PHE A 133 8.18 4.08 1.20
C PHE A 133 8.24 5.42 0.44
N GLY A 134 7.33 5.68 -0.50
CA GLY A 134 7.42 6.87 -1.36
C GLY A 134 7.26 8.18 -0.60
N ASP A 135 8.09 9.17 -0.91
CA ASP A 135 8.04 10.49 -0.24
C ASP A 135 6.80 11.33 -0.62
N ASN A 136 6.03 10.93 -1.63
CA ASN A 136 4.74 11.53 -1.98
C ASN A 136 3.70 10.45 -2.34
N ALA A 137 3.66 9.40 -1.53
CA ALA A 137 2.78 8.28 -1.78
C ALA A 137 1.31 8.64 -1.54
N THR A 138 0.43 7.90 -2.20
CA THR A 138 -1.01 7.90 -1.93
C THR A 138 -1.44 6.50 -1.52
N MET A 139 -2.44 6.40 -0.63
CA MET A 139 -3.08 5.11 -0.35
C MET A 139 -3.55 4.46 -1.66
N PRO A 140 -3.51 3.12 -1.79
CA PRO A 140 -3.92 2.49 -3.03
C PRO A 140 -5.33 2.90 -3.42
N GLY A 141 -5.49 3.38 -4.66
CA GLY A 141 -6.78 3.70 -5.26
C GLY A 141 -7.65 2.45 -5.45
N GLY A 142 -8.69 2.54 -6.29
CA GLY A 142 -9.58 1.41 -6.56
C GLY A 142 -10.32 0.93 -5.30
N ILE A 143 -10.48 -0.38 -5.15
CA ILE A 143 -11.07 -0.99 -3.95
C ILE A 143 -9.95 -1.45 -3.03
N PHE A 144 -9.82 -0.81 -1.87
CA PHE A 144 -8.90 -1.23 -0.80
C PHE A 144 -9.69 -1.80 0.39
N ASN A 145 -9.81 -3.13 0.43
CA ASN A 145 -10.51 -3.83 1.51
C ASN A 145 -9.53 -4.11 2.65
N TRP A 146 -9.62 -3.31 3.71
CA TRP A 146 -8.74 -3.43 4.86
C TRP A 146 -9.46 -4.05 6.06
N THR A 147 -9.38 -5.37 6.17
CA THR A 147 -10.09 -6.15 7.21
C THR A 147 -9.19 -6.64 8.33
N GLY A 148 -7.87 -6.58 8.14
CA GLY A 148 -6.85 -6.82 9.15
C GLY A 148 -5.46 -6.45 8.64
N GLY A 149 -4.43 -6.66 9.46
CA GLY A 149 -3.04 -6.45 9.05
C GLY A 149 -2.58 -4.99 9.15
N GLU A 150 -1.38 -4.72 8.63
CA GLU A 150 -0.69 -3.45 8.82
C GLU A 150 -0.46 -2.72 7.49
N VAL A 151 -0.82 -1.44 7.43
CA VAL A 151 -0.27 -0.50 6.46
C VAL A 151 0.85 0.26 7.16
N ALA A 152 2.06 0.15 6.62
CA ALA A 152 3.24 0.79 7.14
C ALA A 152 3.74 1.84 6.16
N TYR A 153 3.70 3.11 6.56
CA TYR A 153 4.37 4.18 5.86
C TYR A 153 5.77 4.39 6.42
N THR A 154 6.77 4.25 5.58
CA THR A 154 8.18 4.27 5.98
C THR A 154 8.98 5.27 5.15
N GLY A 155 8.31 6.06 4.30
CA GLY A 155 8.88 7.23 3.65
C GLY A 155 9.04 8.38 4.63
N ASN A 156 9.90 9.34 4.28
CA ASN A 156 10.13 10.54 5.10
C ASN A 156 9.23 11.70 4.68
N GLY A 157 8.61 11.62 3.51
CA GLY A 157 7.68 12.62 3.00
C GLY A 157 6.24 12.42 3.48
N ILE A 158 5.29 12.39 2.55
CA ILE A 158 3.85 12.38 2.81
C ILE A 158 3.21 11.11 2.25
N LEU A 159 2.44 10.41 3.09
CA LEU A 159 1.39 9.48 2.66
C LEU A 159 0.05 10.22 2.66
N THR A 160 -0.57 10.36 1.49
CA THR A 160 -1.89 10.98 1.33
C THR A 160 -3.01 9.94 1.34
N ILE A 161 -4.05 10.21 2.12
CA ILE A 161 -5.33 9.49 2.11
C ILE A 161 -6.37 10.44 1.52
N ASP A 162 -6.64 10.30 0.23
CA ASP A 162 -7.52 11.15 -0.58
C ASP A 162 -8.85 10.49 -0.95
N GLN A 163 -9.08 9.27 -0.46
CA GLN A 163 -10.34 8.55 -0.55
C GLN A 163 -10.85 8.17 0.84
N ASN A 164 -12.17 8.01 0.97
CA ASN A 164 -12.77 7.62 2.24
C ASN A 164 -12.21 6.28 2.71
N LEU A 165 -11.77 6.21 3.96
CA LEU A 165 -11.11 5.04 4.51
C LEU A 165 -11.67 4.68 5.88
N THR A 166 -11.90 3.39 6.10
CA THR A 166 -12.16 2.85 7.44
C THR A 166 -10.99 1.98 7.87
N ILE A 167 -10.35 2.34 8.97
CA ILE A 167 -9.37 1.48 9.65
C ILE A 167 -10.17 0.59 10.60
N ALA A 168 -10.39 -0.67 10.24
CA ALA A 168 -11.18 -1.59 11.05
C ALA A 168 -10.48 -1.94 12.40
N PRO A 169 -11.17 -2.52 13.40
CA PRO A 169 -10.60 -2.78 14.73
C PRO A 169 -9.29 -3.57 14.78
N ASN A 170 -9.07 -4.47 13.81
CA ASN A 170 -7.86 -5.30 13.73
C ASN A 170 -6.82 -4.75 12.73
N CYS A 171 -6.99 -3.51 12.29
CA CYS A 171 -6.14 -2.84 11.32
C CYS A 171 -5.25 -1.82 12.00
N LYS A 172 -4.02 -1.67 11.47
CA LYS A 172 -3.04 -0.72 11.99
C LYS A 172 -2.40 0.08 10.86
N LEU A 173 -2.58 1.41 10.89
CA LEU A 173 -1.78 2.35 10.12
C LEU A 173 -0.63 2.82 11.01
N ILE A 174 0.61 2.66 10.56
CA ILE A 174 1.78 3.20 11.26
C ILE A 174 2.68 3.96 10.30
N SER A 175 3.08 5.17 10.69
CA SER A 175 4.14 5.94 10.02
C SER A 175 5.43 5.93 10.83
N PHE A 176 6.55 5.77 10.14
CA PHE A 176 7.91 5.79 10.69
C PHE A 176 8.66 7.05 10.23
N GLY A 177 8.27 8.22 10.75
CA GLY A 177 8.96 9.48 10.52
C GLY A 177 8.30 10.44 9.52
N GLY A 178 7.49 9.93 8.59
CA GLY A 178 6.77 10.74 7.60
C GLY A 178 5.39 11.23 8.05
N ILE A 179 4.76 12.07 7.22
CA ILE A 179 3.45 12.66 7.47
C ILE A 179 2.35 11.77 6.91
N VAL A 180 1.35 11.43 7.73
CA VAL A 180 0.09 10.84 7.28
C VAL A 180 -0.91 11.98 7.10
N LYS A 181 -1.29 12.27 5.86
CA LYS A 181 -2.17 13.38 5.49
C LYS A 181 -3.56 12.87 5.13
N LEU A 182 -4.56 13.25 5.91
CA LEU A 182 -5.95 12.83 5.76
C LEU A 182 -6.73 13.92 5.01
N ASP A 183 -6.79 13.81 3.69
CA ASP A 183 -7.50 14.74 2.80
C ASP A 183 -8.95 14.31 2.54
N ALA A 184 -9.27 13.04 2.76
CA ALA A 184 -10.63 12.49 2.75
C ALA A 184 -11.13 12.14 4.16
N ALA A 185 -12.40 11.74 4.26
CA ALA A 185 -12.98 11.32 5.53
C ALA A 185 -12.42 9.96 5.97
N VAL A 186 -11.91 9.89 7.19
CA VAL A 186 -11.31 8.68 7.76
C VAL A 186 -12.04 8.30 9.05
N THR A 187 -12.48 7.04 9.13
CA THR A 187 -13.00 6.45 10.37
C THR A 187 -11.96 5.49 10.93
N ASN A 188 -11.39 5.82 12.09
CA ASN A 188 -10.44 4.97 12.79
C ASN A 188 -11.14 4.17 13.89
N ASN A 189 -11.36 2.88 13.63
CA ASN A 189 -11.80 1.90 14.63
C ASN A 189 -10.65 1.00 15.11
N GLY A 190 -9.47 1.10 14.51
CA GLY A 190 -8.25 0.35 14.85
C GLY A 190 -7.17 1.24 15.46
N SER A 191 -5.98 1.21 14.86
CA SER A 191 -4.84 2.02 15.32
C SER A 191 -4.30 2.90 14.20
N LEU A 192 -4.14 4.18 14.49
CA LEU A 192 -3.46 5.16 13.65
C LEU A 192 -2.29 5.77 14.43
N ASN A 193 -1.08 5.35 14.10
CA ASN A 193 0.11 5.69 14.87
C ASN A 193 1.19 6.37 14.03
N THR A 194 1.96 7.25 14.66
CA THR A 194 3.23 7.74 14.13
C THR A 194 4.36 7.54 15.14
N THR A 195 5.56 7.32 14.62
CA THR A 195 6.78 7.15 15.40
C THR A 195 7.89 8.07 14.92
N GLY A 196 8.85 8.36 15.80
CA GLY A 196 9.95 9.26 15.52
C GLY A 196 9.49 10.70 15.31
N SER A 197 9.69 11.23 14.10
CA SER A 197 9.26 12.57 13.70
C SER A 197 7.93 12.58 12.92
N GLY A 198 7.24 11.44 12.83
CA GLY A 198 6.05 11.32 11.99
C GLY A 198 4.86 12.12 12.51
N ASN A 199 4.16 12.78 11.60
CA ASN A 199 3.01 13.63 11.93
C ASN A 199 1.71 13.06 11.38
N ILE A 200 0.59 13.42 12.00
CA ILE A 200 -0.75 13.21 11.45
C ILE A 200 -1.31 14.59 11.11
N GLN A 201 -1.73 14.78 9.87
CA GLN A 201 -2.39 16.01 9.43
C GLN A 201 -3.84 15.68 9.04
N VAL A 202 -4.80 16.26 9.76
CA VAL A 202 -6.23 16.10 9.51
C VAL A 202 -6.73 17.31 8.73
N ASN A 203 -6.91 17.19 7.42
CA ASN A 203 -7.41 18.28 6.57
C ASN A 203 -8.92 18.20 6.31
N ASN A 204 -9.50 17.02 6.48
CA ASN A 204 -10.92 16.78 6.34
C ASN A 204 -11.49 16.24 7.68
N VAL A 205 -12.33 15.22 7.67
CA VAL A 205 -12.90 14.62 8.89
C VAL A 205 -12.11 13.37 9.31
N LEU A 206 -11.63 13.35 10.55
CA LEU A 206 -11.17 12.14 11.22
C LEU A 206 -12.13 11.79 12.36
N THR A 207 -12.83 10.66 12.25
CA THR A 207 -13.60 10.08 13.36
C THR A 207 -12.77 9.00 14.03
N ASN A 208 -12.31 9.25 15.24
CA ASN A 208 -11.50 8.31 16.01
C ASN A 208 -12.31 7.64 17.12
N ASN A 209 -12.61 6.36 16.92
CA ASN A 209 -13.31 5.50 17.89
C ASN A 209 -12.34 4.60 18.67
N ALA A 210 -11.05 4.60 18.31
CA ALA A 210 -10.05 3.71 18.87
C ALA A 210 -8.75 4.47 19.19
N ALA A 211 -7.58 4.01 18.75
CA ALA A 211 -6.31 4.60 19.17
C ALA A 211 -5.70 5.53 18.11
N ILE A 212 -5.39 6.76 18.51
CA ILE A 212 -4.40 7.60 17.85
C ILE A 212 -3.19 7.73 18.78
N ALA A 213 -2.00 7.47 18.25
CA ALA A 213 -0.76 7.70 18.98
C ALA A 213 0.28 8.43 18.13
N THR A 214 0.84 9.53 18.63
CA THR A 214 2.06 10.14 18.07
C THR A 214 3.15 10.09 19.13
N SER A 215 4.32 9.56 18.75
CA SER A 215 5.46 9.40 19.66
C SER A 215 6.68 10.17 19.16
N GLY A 216 7.66 10.38 20.03
CA GLY A 216 8.84 11.18 19.72
C GLY A 216 8.51 12.67 19.59
N THR A 217 8.95 13.30 18.50
CA THR A 217 8.64 14.71 18.18
C THR A 217 7.44 14.85 17.24
N GLY A 218 6.75 13.75 16.95
CA GLY A 218 5.58 13.73 16.06
C GLY A 218 4.44 14.62 16.55
N ALA A 219 3.78 15.28 15.62
CA ALA A 219 2.70 16.23 15.89
C ALA A 219 1.37 15.76 15.30
N LEU A 220 0.28 16.21 15.93
CA LEU A 220 -1.07 16.14 15.40
C LEU A 220 -1.52 17.55 14.97
N ASP A 221 -1.66 17.75 13.66
CA ASP A 221 -2.10 19.02 13.07
C ASP A 221 -3.55 18.88 12.57
N ILE A 222 -4.49 19.54 13.23
CA ILE A 222 -5.93 19.47 12.94
C ILE A 222 -6.35 20.75 12.24
N ARG A 223 -6.61 20.65 10.94
CA ARG A 223 -7.08 21.75 10.07
C ARG A 223 -8.53 21.57 9.63
N GLY A 224 -9.00 20.32 9.57
CA GLY A 224 -10.40 19.96 9.39
C GLY A 224 -11.08 19.67 10.73
N THR A 225 -11.78 18.55 10.84
CA THR A 225 -12.49 18.14 12.06
C THR A 225 -11.93 16.85 12.62
N LEU A 226 -11.56 16.83 13.90
CA LEU A 226 -11.32 15.60 14.67
C LEU A 226 -12.51 15.33 15.59
N GLN A 227 -13.20 14.22 15.37
CA GLN A 227 -14.21 13.66 16.27
C GLN A 227 -13.56 12.57 17.12
N GLN A 228 -13.30 12.86 18.39
CA GLN A 228 -12.50 12.01 19.27
C GLN A 228 -13.39 11.29 20.29
N ALA A 229 -13.61 9.99 20.11
CA ALA A 229 -14.32 9.11 21.05
C ALA A 229 -13.40 8.05 21.70
N GLY A 230 -12.26 7.73 21.06
CA GLY A 230 -11.29 6.76 21.56
C GLY A 230 -10.15 7.38 22.38
N THR A 231 -8.98 6.73 22.38
CA THR A 231 -7.76 7.21 23.02
C THR A 231 -6.97 8.12 22.08
N LEU A 232 -6.47 9.22 22.62
CA LEU A 232 -5.51 10.11 21.97
C LEU A 232 -4.27 10.22 22.87
N ASP A 233 -3.15 9.65 22.42
CA ASP A 233 -1.86 9.73 23.08
C ASP A 233 -0.87 10.49 22.19
N ASN A 234 -0.60 11.75 22.51
CA ASN A 234 0.26 12.61 21.70
C ASN A 234 1.45 13.09 22.53
N SER A 235 2.64 12.55 22.24
CA SER A 235 3.87 12.90 22.95
C SER A 235 4.54 14.19 22.43
N GLY A 236 4.17 14.66 21.23
CA GLY A 236 4.69 15.92 20.67
C GLY A 236 3.70 17.08 20.80
N SER A 237 3.53 17.87 19.75
CA SER A 237 2.62 19.02 19.74
C SER A 237 1.25 18.67 19.15
N ILE A 238 0.22 19.39 19.59
CA ILE A 238 -1.10 19.41 18.94
C ILE A 238 -1.34 20.83 18.44
N THR A 239 -1.65 20.98 17.16
CA THR A 239 -2.05 22.25 16.55
C THR A 239 -3.52 22.17 16.15
N LEU A 240 -4.30 23.17 16.56
CA LEU A 240 -5.72 23.28 16.24
C LEU A 240 -5.96 24.52 15.39
N ALA A 241 -6.18 24.31 14.09
CA ALA A 241 -6.66 25.32 13.15
C ALA A 241 -8.10 25.04 12.69
N GLY A 242 -8.59 23.82 12.90
CA GLY A 242 -9.98 23.41 12.69
C GLY A 242 -10.68 22.98 13.98
N ASP A 243 -11.67 22.09 13.85
CA ASP A 243 -12.56 21.69 14.94
C ASP A 243 -12.05 20.45 15.68
N PHE A 244 -12.03 20.53 17.01
CA PHE A 244 -11.84 19.37 17.88
C PHE A 244 -13.11 19.10 18.68
N ILE A 245 -13.72 17.93 18.45
CA ILE A 245 -14.97 17.51 19.07
C ILE A 245 -14.69 16.28 19.92
N ALA A 246 -14.63 16.47 21.24
CA ALA A 246 -14.62 15.35 22.17
C ALA A 246 -16.01 14.72 22.22
N GLN A 247 -16.14 13.47 21.77
CA GLN A 247 -17.36 12.70 21.86
C GLN A 247 -17.30 11.81 23.11
N LYS A 248 -18.34 11.88 23.93
CA LYS A 248 -18.50 10.94 25.03
C LYS A 248 -18.77 9.56 24.43
N ALA A 249 -17.95 8.57 24.78
CA ALA A 249 -18.25 7.18 24.46
C ALA A 249 -19.66 6.85 25.00
N VAL A 250 -20.60 6.57 24.10
CA VAL A 250 -21.91 6.03 24.48
C VAL A 250 -21.68 4.56 24.76
N LEU A 251 -21.49 4.23 26.04
CA LEU A 251 -21.40 2.87 26.57
C LEU A 251 -22.74 2.15 26.44
#